data_AF-A0A402D627-F1
#
_entry.id   AF-A0A402D627-F1
#
_cell.length_a   1.000
_cell.length_b   1.000
_cell.length_c   1.000
_cell.angle_alpha   90.00
_cell.angle_beta   90.00
_cell.angle_gamma   90.00
#
_symmetry.space_group_name_H-M   'P 1'
#
loop_
_entity.id
_entity.type
_entity.pdbx_description
1 polymer ?
#
loop_
_entity_poly.entity_id
_entity_poly.type
_entity_poly.pdbx_seq_one_letter_code
_entity_poly.pdbx_strand_id
1 'polypeptide(L)'
;MKKAIRLIAVIAILGFTGGAVSAQTLTITDSNYGNGVFSGTYVGTNSQPAITIATSKPVTIINSVVSGPGDLIYSYYASNPNITIMNTLGTGTYPGGTGQYKGRFVKIDGPEGVTIEHCTLESTGGIYLDDYKGDTSANQTIRIRYNKVHNIDGRKTDGNGGYRNGNTNNDFFRAQFVQLNHIGNNGPVNGIEIAWNEVVNDPYNSRVEDNINIGGGGSGTSGSPMQIHDNYIQGAYPALPGAQYQQTFSGGGILLSDGGGGGASWVQAHDNIVVGTTNYGVQINGGSNCAYWNNRIVASGFLPSGEKIWAMNRGGILDQGNNNIAHQPGNVNVGNVIGWVWPAGTINNGGSTGARGDAYFPENPDDYNHQTWWTPNDGAHPTISDEANEYNGWTQRLNNNNVFVGALSGYIVVRNRWTNNLINTDSGFTCSNVGTNYWDAQWAFEMTTDGYYKLRNREQGPAGPTNSYINTENGFQCTGIVSDWWSAQWSIERTSDGYFRLKNRWQGTYINTESGFQCTNIQPGWWSAMWSFQAGS
;
A
#
# COMPACT_ATOMS: atom_id res chain seq x y z
N MET A 1 2.69 -18.06 -37.75
CA MET A 1 3.16 -17.81 -36.37
C MET A 1 2.93 -16.35 -36.06
N LYS A 2 1.87 -16.04 -35.31
CA LYS A 2 1.37 -14.67 -35.08
C LYS A 2 2.06 -14.07 -33.84
N LYS A 3 2.72 -12.93 -34.02
CA LYS A 3 3.31 -12.10 -32.96
C LYS A 3 2.21 -11.57 -32.05
N ALA A 4 2.28 -11.85 -30.75
CA ALA A 4 1.45 -11.21 -29.74
C ALA A 4 2.15 -9.93 -29.28
N ILE A 5 1.65 -8.78 -29.74
CA ILE A 5 1.96 -7.47 -29.19
C ILE A 5 1.13 -7.35 -27.91
N ARG A 6 1.79 -7.30 -26.75
CA ARG A 6 1.12 -6.96 -25.48
C ARG A 6 0.86 -5.45 -25.49
N LEU A 7 -0.42 -5.10 -25.61
CA LEU A 7 -0.91 -3.73 -25.50
C LEU A 7 -0.77 -3.28 -24.04
N ILE A 8 0.02 -2.25 -23.79
CA ILE A 8 0.03 -1.52 -22.51
C ILE A 8 -1.36 -0.89 -22.37
N ALA A 9 -2.14 -1.35 -21.39
CA ALA A 9 -3.39 -0.71 -21.03
C ALA A 9 -3.05 0.63 -20.37
N VAL A 10 -2.95 1.69 -21.17
CA VAL A 10 -3.15 3.05 -20.68
C VAL A 10 -4.59 3.07 -20.17
N ILE A 11 -4.77 3.20 -18.85
CA ILE A 11 -6.08 3.49 -18.27
C ILE A 11 -6.47 4.87 -18.82
N ALA A 12 -7.22 4.86 -19.91
CA ALA A 12 -7.96 6.02 -20.35
C ALA A 12 -9.02 6.26 -19.28
N ILE A 13 -8.85 7.35 -18.53
CA ILE A 13 -9.91 7.94 -17.73
C ILE A 13 -11.01 8.31 -18.74
N LEU A 14 -12.02 7.45 -18.85
CA LEU A 14 -13.21 7.74 -19.61
C LEU A 14 -13.83 8.99 -19.01
N GLY A 15 -13.78 10.07 -19.78
CA GLY A 15 -14.38 11.34 -19.41
C GLY A 15 -15.86 11.16 -19.14
N PHE A 16 -16.25 11.28 -17.88
CA PHE A 16 -17.62 11.61 -17.53
C PHE A 16 -17.85 13.07 -17.94
N THR A 17 -18.56 13.28 -19.04
CA THR A 17 -19.19 14.55 -19.33
C THR A 17 -20.41 14.70 -18.42
N GLY A 18 -20.15 15.12 -17.19
CA GLY A 18 -21.16 15.53 -16.23
C GLY A 18 -20.53 16.57 -15.32
N GLY A 19 -20.77 17.86 -15.61
CA GLY A 19 -20.40 19.03 -14.80
C GLY A 19 -18.95 19.08 -14.31
N ALA A 20 -18.12 19.99 -14.86
CA ALA A 20 -16.81 20.28 -14.29
C ALA A 20 -16.96 20.69 -12.81
N VAL A 21 -16.70 19.76 -11.89
CA VAL A 21 -16.51 20.07 -10.48
C VAL A 21 -15.15 20.74 -10.39
N SER A 22 -15.12 22.00 -9.99
CA SER A 22 -13.90 22.75 -9.72
C SER A 22 -13.04 21.99 -8.70
N ALA A 23 -11.97 21.37 -9.17
CA ALA A 23 -10.87 20.86 -8.36
C ALA A 23 -10.41 21.97 -7.37
N GLN A 24 -10.57 21.73 -6.07
CA GLN A 24 -10.23 22.68 -5.01
C GLN A 24 -9.31 22.03 -3.98
N THR A 25 -8.48 22.83 -3.31
CA THR A 25 -7.78 22.40 -2.10
C THR A 25 -8.72 22.49 -0.91
N LEU A 26 -8.45 21.70 0.14
CA LEU A 26 -9.19 21.75 1.41
C LEU A 26 -8.22 22.07 2.55
N THR A 27 -8.55 23.07 3.37
CA THR A 27 -7.89 23.29 4.66
C THR A 27 -8.89 23.02 5.77
N ILE A 28 -8.61 22.02 6.61
CA ILE A 28 -9.44 21.64 7.76
C ILE A 28 -8.96 22.42 8.99
N THR A 29 -9.84 23.22 9.57
CA THR A 29 -9.62 24.04 10.75
C THR A 29 -10.73 23.82 11.77
N ASP A 30 -10.56 24.28 12.99
CA ASP A 30 -11.61 24.19 14.02
C ASP A 30 -12.92 24.89 13.61
N SER A 31 -12.84 25.91 12.76
CA SER A 31 -14.00 26.68 12.29
C SER A 31 -14.84 25.98 11.23
N ASN A 32 -14.28 25.02 10.49
CA ASN A 32 -15.00 24.27 9.45
C ASN A 32 -15.05 22.75 9.72
N TYR A 33 -14.69 22.34 10.94
CA TYR A 33 -14.49 20.94 11.32
C TYR A 33 -15.75 20.06 11.20
N GLY A 34 -16.95 20.63 11.38
CA GLY A 34 -18.20 19.88 11.31
C GLY A 34 -18.21 18.67 12.25
N ASN A 35 -18.40 17.47 11.68
CA ASN A 35 -18.35 16.19 12.39
C ASN A 35 -16.99 15.47 12.32
N GLY A 36 -15.95 16.12 11.77
CA GLY A 36 -14.60 15.55 11.63
C GLY A 36 -14.43 14.56 10.49
N VAL A 37 -15.45 14.35 9.63
CA VAL A 37 -15.41 13.43 8.49
C VAL A 37 -15.44 14.21 7.19
N PHE A 38 -14.47 13.96 6.32
CA PHE A 38 -14.26 14.66 5.06
C PHE A 38 -14.16 13.67 3.91
N SER A 39 -14.79 14.02 2.79
CA SER A 39 -14.81 13.24 1.55
C SER A 39 -14.88 14.17 0.35
N GLY A 40 -14.24 13.81 -0.76
CA GLY A 40 -14.37 14.56 -2.01
C GLY A 40 -13.18 14.41 -2.94
N THR A 41 -13.17 15.23 -3.99
CA THR A 41 -12.06 15.32 -4.96
C THR A 41 -11.29 16.61 -4.73
N TYR A 42 -10.01 16.49 -4.41
CA TYR A 42 -9.13 17.62 -4.10
C TYR A 42 -7.86 17.60 -4.96
N VAL A 43 -7.40 18.77 -5.39
CA VAL A 43 -6.21 18.90 -6.23
C VAL A 43 -5.26 19.95 -5.66
N GLY A 44 -4.06 19.50 -5.29
CA GLY A 44 -2.98 20.32 -4.79
C GLY A 44 -2.11 20.91 -5.91
N THR A 45 -1.18 21.77 -5.50
CA THR A 45 -0.13 22.36 -6.34
C THR A 45 1.25 22.01 -5.77
N ASN A 46 2.33 22.55 -6.34
CA ASN A 46 3.69 22.31 -5.82
C ASN A 46 3.88 22.84 -4.39
N SER A 47 3.16 23.91 -4.03
CA SER A 47 3.33 24.61 -2.76
C SER A 47 2.12 24.51 -1.83
N GLN A 48 1.03 23.88 -2.29
CA GLN A 48 -0.19 23.75 -1.51
C GLN A 48 -0.71 22.31 -1.60
N PRO A 49 -0.81 21.60 -0.47
CA PRO A 49 -1.39 20.27 -0.45
C PRO A 49 -2.84 20.23 -0.93
N ALA A 50 -3.28 19.07 -1.42
CA ALA A 50 -4.69 18.87 -1.79
C ALA A 50 -5.58 18.98 -0.54
N ILE A 51 -5.14 18.39 0.59
CA ILE A 51 -5.77 18.52 1.90
C ILE A 51 -4.72 18.93 2.93
N THR A 52 -4.98 20.02 3.64
CA THR A 52 -4.20 20.49 4.78
C THR A 52 -5.01 20.31 6.07
N ILE A 53 -4.46 19.61 7.05
CA ILE A 53 -5.04 19.41 8.38
C ILE A 53 -4.39 20.42 9.33
N ALA A 54 -5.18 21.37 9.82
CA ALA A 54 -4.77 22.45 10.71
C ALA A 54 -5.69 22.51 11.96
N THR A 55 -5.89 21.34 12.58
CA THR A 55 -6.67 21.14 13.82
C THR A 55 -6.09 19.95 14.59
N SER A 56 -6.22 19.95 15.91
CA SER A 56 -5.88 18.81 16.78
C SER A 56 -7.03 17.85 17.01
N LYS A 57 -8.24 18.18 16.55
CA LYS A 57 -9.38 17.29 16.65
C LYS A 57 -9.20 16.08 15.73
N PRO A 58 -9.75 14.91 16.06
CA PRO A 58 -9.64 13.72 15.20
C PRO A 58 -10.18 13.97 13.78
N VAL A 59 -9.44 13.59 12.74
CA VAL A 59 -9.87 13.81 11.35
C VAL A 59 -10.01 12.47 10.64
N THR A 60 -11.14 12.25 9.99
CA THR A 60 -11.35 11.13 9.08
C THR A 60 -11.46 11.65 7.66
N ILE A 61 -10.50 11.31 6.80
CA ILE A 61 -10.60 11.48 5.35
C ILE A 61 -11.00 10.11 4.80
N ILE A 62 -12.18 10.04 4.20
CA ILE A 62 -12.72 8.79 3.72
C ILE A 62 -13.28 9.00 2.33
N ASN A 63 -13.18 7.99 1.48
CA ASN A 63 -13.81 7.99 0.16
C ASN A 63 -13.45 9.28 -0.59
N SER A 64 -12.16 9.46 -0.87
CA SER A 64 -11.64 10.68 -1.47
C SER A 64 -10.74 10.40 -2.66
N VAL A 65 -10.61 11.39 -3.54
CA VAL A 65 -9.63 11.42 -4.62
C VAL A 65 -8.74 12.64 -4.41
N VAL A 66 -7.45 12.43 -4.21
CA VAL A 66 -6.46 13.49 -4.03
C VAL A 66 -5.40 13.40 -5.11
N SER A 67 -5.05 14.53 -5.73
CA SER A 67 -3.99 14.56 -6.73
C SER A 67 -3.22 15.86 -6.70
N GLY A 68 -2.03 15.87 -7.27
CA GLY A 68 -1.20 17.07 -7.32
C GLY A 68 0.28 16.74 -7.39
N PRO A 69 1.11 17.75 -7.66
CA PRO A 69 2.55 17.54 -7.78
C PRO A 69 3.30 17.65 -6.46
N GLY A 70 2.76 18.37 -5.47
CA GLY A 70 3.27 18.45 -4.10
C GLY A 70 2.72 17.35 -3.18
N ASP A 71 2.87 17.53 -1.87
CA ASP A 71 2.28 16.61 -0.89
C ASP A 71 0.74 16.61 -1.02
N LEU A 72 0.09 15.45 -0.95
CA LEU A 72 -1.36 15.37 -1.20
C LEU A 72 -2.16 15.64 0.08
N ILE A 73 -1.83 14.96 1.17
CA ILE A 73 -2.44 15.16 2.49
C ILE A 73 -1.34 15.52 3.47
N TYR A 74 -1.47 16.69 4.10
CA TYR A 74 -0.45 17.24 4.98
C TYR A 74 -1.04 17.69 6.32
N SER A 75 -0.29 17.48 7.41
CA SER A 75 -0.57 18.09 8.72
C SER A 75 0.68 18.75 9.28
N TYR A 76 0.50 19.93 9.87
CA TYR A 76 1.58 20.62 10.59
C TYR A 76 1.85 19.98 11.95
N TYR A 77 3.10 20.08 12.39
CA TYR A 77 3.55 19.64 13.71
C TYR A 77 2.76 20.23 14.87
N ALA A 78 2.30 21.48 14.76
CA ALA A 78 1.54 22.13 15.85
C ALA A 78 0.12 21.57 16.02
N SER A 79 -0.36 20.75 15.09
CA SER A 79 -1.73 20.24 15.11
C SER A 79 -1.86 18.94 15.90
N ASN A 80 -0.82 18.11 16.01
CA ASN A 80 -0.86 16.80 16.70
C ASN A 80 -2.16 15.98 16.48
N PRO A 81 -2.63 15.76 15.23
CA PRO A 81 -3.94 15.16 15.03
C PRO A 81 -3.93 13.63 15.20
N ASN A 82 -5.10 13.09 15.52
CA ASN A 82 -5.42 11.68 15.31
C ASN A 82 -6.15 11.53 13.96
N ILE A 83 -5.54 10.86 13.00
CA ILE A 83 -5.98 10.84 11.59
C ILE A 83 -6.38 9.44 11.17
N THR A 84 -7.52 9.32 10.52
CA THR A 84 -7.92 8.15 9.74
C THR A 84 -8.04 8.56 8.27
N ILE A 85 -7.36 7.83 7.38
CA ILE A 85 -7.46 7.96 5.93
C ILE A 85 -7.88 6.60 5.39
N MET A 86 -9.07 6.51 4.84
CA MET A 86 -9.61 5.24 4.38
C MET A 86 -10.15 5.36 2.96
N ASN A 87 -9.91 4.34 2.15
CA ASN A 87 -10.57 4.21 0.84
C ASN A 87 -10.37 5.44 -0.06
N THR A 88 -9.12 5.91 -0.10
CA THR A 88 -8.74 7.16 -0.78
C THR A 88 -7.75 6.85 -1.91
N LEU A 89 -7.99 7.44 -3.09
CA LEU A 89 -7.09 7.36 -4.23
C LEU A 89 -6.19 8.60 -4.27
N GLY A 90 -4.88 8.39 -4.21
CA GLY A 90 -3.86 9.42 -4.36
C GLY A 90 -3.10 9.29 -5.68
N THR A 91 -2.95 10.38 -6.41
CA THR A 91 -2.14 10.41 -7.65
C THR A 91 -1.16 11.57 -7.67
N GLY A 92 0.14 11.26 -7.70
CA GLY A 92 1.19 12.26 -7.85
C GLY A 92 1.36 12.67 -9.31
N THR A 93 1.33 13.98 -9.58
CA THR A 93 1.49 14.53 -10.93
C THR A 93 2.90 15.08 -11.16
N TYR A 94 3.28 15.26 -12.42
CA TYR A 94 4.59 15.80 -12.77
C TYR A 94 4.72 17.26 -12.25
N PRO A 95 5.75 17.59 -11.44
CA PRO A 95 5.81 18.89 -10.76
C PRO A 95 6.28 20.06 -11.64
N GLY A 96 6.83 19.80 -12.81
CA GLY A 96 7.40 20.86 -13.66
C GLY A 96 8.67 21.47 -13.07
N GLY A 97 9.29 22.40 -13.81
CA GLY A 97 10.52 23.06 -13.39
C GLY A 97 11.73 22.14 -13.29
N THR A 98 12.84 22.66 -12.78
CA THR A 98 14.12 21.94 -12.62
C THR A 98 14.34 21.59 -11.15
N GLY A 99 14.69 20.33 -10.87
CA GLY A 99 15.03 19.89 -9.51
C GLY A 99 13.82 19.71 -8.58
N GLN A 100 12.60 19.80 -9.09
CA GLN A 100 11.37 19.53 -8.34
C GLN A 100 11.12 18.03 -8.25
N TYR A 101 10.30 17.57 -7.30
CA TYR A 101 9.99 16.15 -7.12
C TYR A 101 8.52 16.00 -6.72
N LYS A 102 7.96 14.80 -6.91
CA LYS A 102 6.59 14.52 -6.49
C LYS A 102 6.51 14.46 -4.98
N GLY A 103 5.51 15.11 -4.39
CA GLY A 103 5.29 15.03 -2.94
C GLY A 103 4.70 13.70 -2.47
N ARG A 104 4.61 13.55 -1.16
CA ARG A 104 4.06 12.39 -0.46
C ARG A 104 2.54 12.26 -0.69
N PHE A 105 2.01 11.05 -0.66
CA PHE A 105 0.58 10.83 -0.48
C PHE A 105 0.12 11.40 0.86
N VAL A 106 0.84 11.07 1.93
CA VAL A 106 0.58 11.57 3.28
C VAL A 106 1.90 11.99 3.92
N LYS A 107 1.93 13.21 4.44
CA LYS A 107 3.03 13.72 5.25
C LYS A 107 2.46 14.29 6.54
N ILE A 108 2.78 13.68 7.68
CA ILE A 108 2.28 14.12 8.98
C ILE A 108 3.46 14.27 9.93
N ASP A 109 3.62 15.49 10.43
CA ASP A 109 4.56 15.81 11.49
C ASP A 109 3.79 15.80 12.82
N GLY A 110 4.29 15.08 13.84
CA GLY A 110 3.70 15.07 15.18
C GLY A 110 2.40 14.26 15.40
N PRO A 111 2.10 13.15 14.71
CA PRO A 111 0.79 12.50 14.86
C PRO A 111 0.55 11.94 16.28
N GLU A 112 -0.69 12.03 16.76
CA GLU A 112 -1.15 11.26 17.93
C GLU A 112 -1.61 9.86 17.54
N GLY A 113 -2.10 9.67 16.32
CA GLY A 113 -2.52 8.38 15.80
C GLY A 113 -2.76 8.50 14.31
N VAL A 114 -2.44 7.43 13.56
CA VAL A 114 -2.60 7.41 12.11
C VAL A 114 -3.12 6.04 11.69
N THR A 115 -4.27 6.01 11.03
CA THR A 115 -4.76 4.82 10.34
C THR A 115 -4.87 5.15 8.86
N ILE A 116 -4.11 4.46 7.99
CA ILE A 116 -4.16 4.61 6.53
C ILE A 116 -4.49 3.25 5.94
N GLU A 117 -5.71 3.10 5.44
CA GLU A 117 -6.22 1.80 5.04
C GLU A 117 -7.00 1.79 3.74
N HIS A 118 -6.87 0.71 2.98
CA HIS A 118 -7.57 0.55 1.72
C HIS A 118 -7.36 1.76 0.80
N CYS A 119 -6.18 2.36 0.80
CA CYS A 119 -5.87 3.49 -0.09
C CYS A 119 -5.11 2.99 -1.33
N THR A 120 -5.29 3.68 -2.44
CA THR A 120 -4.49 3.47 -3.65
C THR A 120 -3.55 4.65 -3.85
N LEU A 121 -2.26 4.39 -3.94
CA LEU A 121 -1.23 5.41 -4.17
C LEU A 121 -0.59 5.16 -5.53
N GLU A 122 -0.76 6.09 -6.46
CA GLU A 122 -0.14 6.01 -7.78
C GLU A 122 0.86 7.14 -7.96
N SER A 123 2.12 6.79 -8.26
CA SER A 123 3.12 7.75 -8.66
C SER A 123 3.38 8.86 -7.63
N THR A 124 3.34 8.57 -6.32
CA THR A 124 3.57 9.55 -5.24
C THR A 124 4.93 9.36 -4.57
N GLY A 125 5.30 10.23 -3.62
CA GLY A 125 6.42 10.03 -2.71
C GLY A 125 6.11 9.08 -1.52
N GLY A 126 4.92 8.48 -1.47
CA GLY A 126 4.50 7.55 -0.40
C GLY A 126 4.08 8.24 0.91
N ILE A 127 4.33 7.60 2.05
CA ILE A 127 3.85 8.04 3.38
C ILE A 127 5.05 8.40 4.26
N TYR A 128 5.02 9.57 4.87
CA TYR A 128 6.01 10.04 5.83
C TYR A 128 5.34 10.46 7.14
N LEU A 129 5.71 9.79 8.24
CA LEU A 129 5.26 10.11 9.58
C LEU A 129 6.48 10.39 10.46
N ASP A 130 6.47 11.51 11.17
CA ASP A 130 7.62 11.97 11.98
C ASP A 130 7.22 12.38 13.38
N ASP A 131 8.09 12.06 14.35
CA ASP A 131 8.03 12.49 15.75
C ASP A 131 6.66 12.31 16.42
N TYR A 132 6.20 11.07 16.51
CA TYR A 132 4.93 10.67 17.13
C TYR A 132 4.70 11.29 18.52
N LYS A 133 3.49 11.83 18.77
CA LYS A 133 3.11 12.58 19.99
C LYS A 133 1.96 11.97 20.79
N GLY A 134 1.44 10.82 20.38
CA GLY A 134 0.33 10.21 21.10
C GLY A 134 0.75 9.60 22.43
N ASP A 135 -0.23 9.13 23.19
CA ASP A 135 -0.11 8.69 24.58
C ASP A 135 0.52 7.30 24.77
N THR A 136 1.08 6.71 23.71
CA THR A 136 1.65 5.33 23.63
C THR A 136 0.66 4.18 23.87
N SER A 137 -0.63 4.47 24.08
CA SER A 137 -1.69 3.47 24.21
C SER A 137 -2.00 2.78 22.87
N ALA A 138 -2.72 1.65 22.88
CA ALA A 138 -3.12 1.00 21.63
C ALA A 138 -4.22 1.77 20.84
N ASN A 139 -4.83 2.80 21.45
CA ASN A 139 -5.88 3.63 20.84
C ASN A 139 -5.28 4.77 20.00
N GLN A 140 -4.10 5.24 20.37
CA GLN A 140 -3.29 6.22 19.66
C GLN A 140 -2.08 5.45 19.13
N THR A 141 -2.12 5.05 17.87
CA THR A 141 -1.05 4.24 17.26
C THR A 141 -1.06 4.42 15.74
N ILE A 142 -0.12 3.75 15.07
CA ILE A 142 0.08 3.84 13.62
C ILE A 142 -0.30 2.51 12.98
N ARG A 143 -1.28 2.55 12.07
CA ARG A 143 -1.72 1.40 11.26
C ARG A 143 -1.72 1.78 9.79
N ILE A 144 -0.92 1.09 8.98
CA ILE A 144 -0.85 1.31 7.53
C ILE A 144 -1.11 -0.03 6.87
N ARG A 145 -2.36 -0.27 6.46
CA ARG A 145 -2.80 -1.62 6.08
C ARG A 145 -3.62 -1.68 4.81
N TYR A 146 -3.54 -2.78 4.10
CA TYR A 146 -4.45 -3.05 2.98
C TYR A 146 -4.35 -2.02 1.84
N ASN A 147 -3.22 -1.33 1.70
CA ASN A 147 -3.05 -0.32 0.67
C ASN A 147 -2.50 -0.95 -0.61
N LYS A 148 -2.81 -0.35 -1.75
CA LYS A 148 -2.25 -0.70 -3.05
C LYS A 148 -1.41 0.45 -3.56
N VAL A 149 -0.13 0.21 -3.77
CA VAL A 149 0.86 1.24 -4.06
C VAL A 149 1.59 0.90 -5.34
N HIS A 150 1.66 1.87 -6.23
CA HIS A 150 2.31 1.73 -7.51
C HIS A 150 3.22 2.93 -7.80
N ASN A 151 4.49 2.65 -8.09
CA ASN A 151 5.54 3.61 -8.46
C ASN A 151 5.79 4.73 -7.44
N ILE A 152 6.40 4.40 -6.30
CA ILE A 152 6.94 5.42 -5.42
C ILE A 152 8.13 6.13 -6.10
N ASP A 153 8.05 7.46 -6.21
CA ASP A 153 8.90 8.21 -7.13
C ASP A 153 9.55 9.42 -6.45
N GLY A 154 10.83 9.25 -6.11
CA GLY A 154 11.68 10.31 -5.60
C GLY A 154 12.50 11.04 -6.67
N ARG A 155 12.35 10.75 -7.96
CA ARG A 155 13.18 11.40 -9.00
C ARG A 155 12.93 12.90 -9.02
N LYS A 156 14.02 13.68 -9.14
CA LYS A 156 13.92 15.11 -9.40
C LYS A 156 13.80 15.39 -10.89
N THR A 157 13.06 16.41 -11.26
CA THR A 157 12.87 16.84 -12.65
C THR A 157 14.15 17.41 -13.26
N ASP A 158 14.32 17.23 -14.56
CA ASP A 158 15.47 17.74 -15.32
C ASP A 158 15.26 19.18 -15.85
N GLY A 159 14.02 19.68 -15.86
CA GLY A 159 13.64 20.98 -16.44
C GLY A 159 13.14 20.91 -17.89
N ASN A 160 13.23 19.74 -18.53
CA ASN A 160 12.93 19.50 -19.94
C ASN A 160 11.78 18.51 -20.16
N GLY A 161 10.92 18.35 -19.15
CA GLY A 161 9.78 17.42 -19.17
C GLY A 161 10.13 15.99 -18.75
N GLY A 162 11.34 15.75 -18.24
CA GLY A 162 11.81 14.46 -17.79
C GLY A 162 12.35 14.47 -16.35
N TYR A 163 13.11 13.43 -16.04
CA TYR A 163 13.70 13.20 -14.72
C TYR A 163 15.21 13.07 -14.80
N ARG A 164 15.87 13.46 -13.71
CA ARG A 164 17.29 13.21 -13.49
C ARG A 164 17.50 11.72 -13.20
N ASN A 165 18.64 11.23 -13.65
CA ASN A 165 18.94 9.80 -13.64
C ASN A 165 20.12 9.42 -12.73
N GLY A 166 20.67 10.35 -11.95
CA GLY A 166 21.78 10.06 -11.05
C GLY A 166 21.34 9.54 -9.67
N ASN A 167 22.33 9.21 -8.84
CA ASN A 167 22.17 8.77 -7.45
C ASN A 167 22.76 9.75 -6.44
N THR A 168 22.84 11.04 -6.77
CA THR A 168 23.27 12.08 -5.83
C THR A 168 22.07 12.79 -5.22
N ASN A 169 22.27 13.51 -4.11
CA ASN A 169 21.20 14.35 -3.51
C ASN A 169 20.65 15.40 -4.50
N ASN A 170 21.33 15.70 -5.60
CA ASN A 170 20.82 16.57 -6.65
C ASN A 170 19.80 15.86 -7.56
N ASP A 171 19.83 14.54 -7.67
CA ASP A 171 19.06 13.78 -8.65
C ASP A 171 17.74 13.25 -8.10
N PHE A 172 17.65 13.10 -6.78
CA PHE A 172 16.47 12.53 -6.15
C PHE A 172 16.16 13.17 -4.79
N PHE A 173 14.94 12.93 -4.34
CA PHE A 173 14.45 13.06 -2.98
C PHE A 173 14.25 11.65 -2.41
N ARG A 174 14.59 11.42 -1.13
CA ARG A 174 14.40 10.12 -0.48
C ARG A 174 12.90 9.88 -0.27
N ALA A 175 12.29 9.16 -1.21
CA ALA A 175 10.91 8.72 -1.12
C ALA A 175 10.85 7.26 -0.67
N GLN A 176 9.85 6.93 0.13
CA GLN A 176 9.58 5.59 0.64
C GLN A 176 8.09 5.34 0.53
N PHE A 177 7.67 4.09 0.35
CA PHE A 177 6.25 3.78 0.53
C PHE A 177 5.83 4.15 1.96
N VAL A 178 6.59 3.71 2.97
CA VAL A 178 6.44 4.15 4.36
C VAL A 178 7.79 4.55 4.92
N GLN A 179 7.88 5.77 5.44
CA GLN A 179 8.95 6.19 6.33
C GLN A 179 8.35 6.57 7.67
N LEU A 180 8.78 5.85 8.70
CA LEU A 180 8.50 6.16 10.10
C LEU A 180 9.78 6.72 10.70
N ASN A 181 9.78 7.99 11.05
CA ASN A 181 10.94 8.68 11.60
C ASN A 181 10.66 9.17 13.02
N HIS A 182 11.62 9.03 13.93
CA HIS A 182 11.51 9.54 15.31
C HIS A 182 10.27 9.08 16.10
N ILE A 183 9.67 7.94 15.73
CA ILE A 183 8.41 7.49 16.36
C ILE A 183 8.58 7.15 17.85
N GLY A 184 9.77 6.67 18.25
CA GLY A 184 10.06 6.32 19.65
C GLY A 184 10.61 7.45 20.51
N ASN A 185 10.79 8.67 19.97
CA ASN A 185 11.45 9.77 20.70
C ASN A 185 10.71 10.19 21.98
N ASN A 186 9.38 10.04 22.00
CA ASN A 186 8.55 10.39 23.16
C ASN A 186 8.13 9.14 23.98
N GLY A 187 8.80 8.01 23.74
CA GLY A 187 8.51 6.72 24.33
C GLY A 187 8.13 5.67 23.29
N PRO A 188 8.33 4.37 23.61
CA PRO A 188 7.96 3.29 22.70
C PRO A 188 6.44 3.22 22.52
N VAL A 189 6.00 2.87 21.32
CA VAL A 189 4.58 2.92 20.91
C VAL A 189 4.02 1.51 20.77
N ASN A 190 2.87 1.25 21.38
CA ASN A 190 2.20 -0.04 21.27
C ASN A 190 1.31 -0.11 20.03
N GLY A 191 1.17 -1.30 19.45
CA GLY A 191 0.21 -1.60 18.40
C GLY A 191 0.52 -1.05 17.01
N ILE A 192 1.78 -0.64 16.73
CA ILE A 192 2.16 -0.21 15.38
C ILE A 192 2.12 -1.40 14.43
N GLU A 193 1.46 -1.23 13.29
CA GLU A 193 1.24 -2.29 12.30
C GLU A 193 1.35 -1.74 10.86
N ILE A 194 2.24 -2.31 10.05
CA ILE A 194 2.33 -2.09 8.61
C ILE A 194 2.08 -3.44 7.93
N ALA A 195 0.86 -3.68 7.46
CA ALA A 195 0.48 -5.03 7.05
C ALA A 195 -0.40 -5.13 5.80
N TRP A 196 -0.28 -6.23 5.07
CA TRP A 196 -1.14 -6.54 3.93
C TRP A 196 -1.15 -5.47 2.84
N ASN A 197 -0.05 -4.75 2.64
CA ASN A 197 0.07 -3.77 1.55
C ASN A 197 0.63 -4.44 0.29
N GLU A 198 0.10 -4.07 -0.88
CA GLU A 198 0.73 -4.35 -2.18
C GLU A 198 1.56 -3.13 -2.57
N VAL A 199 2.87 -3.29 -2.78
CA VAL A 199 3.77 -2.23 -3.23
C VAL A 199 4.51 -2.70 -4.47
N VAL A 200 4.25 -2.08 -5.61
CA VAL A 200 4.89 -2.41 -6.88
C VAL A 200 5.57 -1.17 -7.45
N ASN A 201 6.86 -1.25 -7.70
CA ASN A 201 7.62 -0.20 -8.36
C ASN A 201 8.13 -0.75 -9.68
N ASP A 202 7.65 -0.18 -10.79
CA ASP A 202 8.10 -0.56 -12.11
C ASP A 202 9.51 0.01 -12.39
N PRO A 203 10.38 -0.76 -13.08
CA PRO A 203 11.64 -0.23 -13.60
C PRO A 203 11.40 0.98 -14.48
N TYR A 204 12.28 1.99 -14.40
CA TYR A 204 12.23 3.22 -15.21
C TYR A 204 11.03 4.15 -14.96
N ASN A 205 10.04 3.74 -14.15
CA ASN A 205 8.85 4.54 -13.82
C ASN A 205 8.85 5.03 -12.37
N SER A 206 9.80 4.58 -11.57
CA SER A 206 9.91 4.88 -10.15
C SER A 206 11.37 5.17 -9.77
N ARG A 207 11.55 5.71 -8.57
CA ARG A 207 12.83 5.73 -7.85
C ARG A 207 12.48 5.86 -6.38
N VAL A 208 12.05 4.75 -5.80
CA VAL A 208 11.93 4.61 -4.36
C VAL A 208 13.35 4.54 -3.77
N GLU A 209 13.56 5.12 -2.59
CA GLU A 209 14.70 4.75 -1.76
C GLU A 209 14.38 3.37 -1.16
N ASP A 210 13.82 3.33 0.04
CA ASP A 210 13.37 2.09 0.67
C ASP A 210 11.86 1.97 0.54
N ASN A 211 11.33 0.75 0.39
CA ASN A 211 9.87 0.61 0.43
C ASN A 211 9.36 0.90 1.85
N ILE A 212 9.94 0.28 2.87
CA ILE A 212 9.61 0.55 4.27
C ILE A 212 10.90 0.89 5.02
N ASN A 213 10.95 2.06 5.66
CA ASN A 213 12.10 2.53 6.44
C ASN A 213 11.66 2.94 7.85
N ILE A 214 12.28 2.33 8.85
CA ILE A 214 12.15 2.74 10.25
C ILE A 214 13.44 3.47 10.67
N GLY A 215 13.35 4.80 10.70
CA GLY A 215 14.48 5.70 10.95
C GLY A 215 14.41 6.43 12.29
N GLY A 216 15.55 6.96 12.73
CA GLY A 216 15.62 7.99 13.78
C GLY A 216 15.11 7.58 15.16
N GLY A 217 15.25 6.30 15.57
CA GLY A 217 14.81 5.85 16.90
C GLY A 217 13.33 5.44 16.99
N GLY A 218 12.73 4.96 15.91
CA GLY A 218 11.41 4.30 15.97
C GLY A 218 11.42 3.09 16.91
N SER A 219 10.50 3.00 17.87
CA SER A 219 10.48 1.86 18.82
C SER A 219 9.09 1.36 19.12
N GLY A 220 8.92 0.04 19.02
CA GLY A 220 7.85 -0.68 19.72
C GLY A 220 8.25 -0.98 21.18
N THR A 221 7.48 -1.82 21.87
CA THR A 221 7.84 -2.36 23.20
C THR A 221 8.14 -3.86 23.13
N SER A 222 8.73 -4.44 24.18
CA SER A 222 8.90 -5.90 24.25
C SER A 222 7.58 -6.67 24.27
N GLY A 223 6.53 -6.09 24.84
CA GLY A 223 5.18 -6.68 24.87
C GLY A 223 4.34 -6.35 23.63
N SER A 224 4.76 -5.38 22.83
CA SER A 224 4.11 -4.99 21.59
C SER A 224 5.16 -4.44 20.61
N PRO A 225 5.99 -5.30 20.01
CA PRO A 225 6.91 -4.89 18.97
C PRO A 225 6.14 -4.31 17.78
N MET A 226 6.73 -3.37 17.06
CA MET A 226 6.20 -2.88 15.79
C MET A 226 6.13 -4.05 14.80
N GLN A 227 4.97 -4.27 14.19
CA GLN A 227 4.74 -5.38 13.28
C GLN A 227 4.75 -4.90 11.81
N ILE A 228 5.57 -5.53 10.98
CA ILE A 228 5.64 -5.32 9.53
C ILE A 228 5.41 -6.68 8.86
N HIS A 229 4.19 -6.99 8.41
CA HIS A 229 3.90 -8.36 7.97
C HIS A 229 2.91 -8.51 6.83
N ASP A 230 2.97 -9.67 6.16
CA ASP A 230 2.10 -10.03 5.05
C ASP A 230 2.06 -9.01 3.90
N ASN A 231 3.07 -8.14 3.80
CA ASN A 231 3.18 -7.19 2.70
C ASN A 231 3.77 -7.89 1.47
N TYR A 232 3.32 -7.49 0.29
CA TYR A 232 3.97 -7.80 -0.97
C TYR A 232 4.72 -6.56 -1.46
N ILE A 233 6.02 -6.69 -1.67
CA ILE A 233 6.88 -5.62 -2.15
C ILE A 233 7.59 -6.13 -3.40
N GLN A 234 7.39 -5.45 -4.51
CA GLN A 234 8.09 -5.69 -5.76
C GLN A 234 8.81 -4.43 -6.23
N GLY A 235 10.12 -4.54 -6.44
CA GLY A 235 10.91 -3.47 -7.00
C GLY A 235 11.35 -2.41 -5.99
N ALA A 236 12.60 -1.99 -6.15
CA ALA A 236 13.22 -0.85 -5.49
C ALA A 236 14.33 -0.34 -6.39
N TYR A 237 13.97 0.26 -7.52
CA TYR A 237 14.91 0.51 -8.61
C TYR A 237 15.53 1.91 -8.54
N PRO A 238 16.81 2.07 -8.91
CA PRO A 238 17.32 3.39 -9.31
C PRO A 238 16.55 3.89 -10.55
N ALA A 239 16.77 5.15 -10.94
CA ALA A 239 16.07 5.72 -12.10
C ALA A 239 16.36 4.96 -13.42
N LEU A 240 17.58 4.40 -13.57
CA LEU A 240 18.00 3.64 -14.76
C LEU A 240 18.64 2.28 -14.39
N PRO A 241 17.88 1.28 -13.92
CA PRO A 241 18.42 0.03 -13.36
C PRO A 241 19.38 -0.75 -14.27
N GLY A 242 19.20 -0.65 -15.59
CA GLY A 242 20.07 -1.27 -16.59
C GLY A 242 21.45 -0.60 -16.78
N ALA A 243 21.73 0.54 -16.13
CA ALA A 243 22.96 1.29 -16.31
C ALA A 243 24.01 1.00 -15.22
N GLN A 244 25.25 0.71 -15.65
CA GLN A 244 26.34 0.31 -14.76
C GLN A 244 26.68 1.34 -13.67
N TYR A 245 26.57 2.64 -13.95
CA TYR A 245 26.90 3.68 -12.97
C TYR A 245 25.89 3.79 -11.82
N GLN A 246 24.79 3.03 -11.85
CA GLN A 246 23.79 2.99 -10.78
C GLN A 246 24.19 2.13 -9.58
N GLN A 247 25.38 1.53 -9.57
CA GLN A 247 25.87 0.66 -8.50
C GLN A 247 25.88 1.31 -7.10
N THR A 248 25.78 2.64 -7.00
CA THR A 248 25.73 3.39 -5.74
C THR A 248 24.32 3.60 -5.19
N PHE A 249 23.29 3.05 -5.83
CA PHE A 249 21.93 3.12 -5.33
C PHE A 249 21.79 2.40 -3.98
N SER A 250 21.20 3.09 -3.01
CA SER A 250 21.14 2.65 -1.60
C SER A 250 19.77 2.13 -1.16
N GLY A 251 18.72 2.36 -1.94
CA GLY A 251 17.36 1.97 -1.58
C GLY A 251 17.11 0.46 -1.63
N GLY A 252 16.12 -0.05 -0.90
CA GLY A 252 15.77 -1.48 -0.91
C GLY A 252 14.34 -1.83 -0.50
N GLY A 253 14.15 -3.04 0.02
CA GLY A 253 12.84 -3.52 0.49
C GLY A 253 12.48 -2.93 1.86
N ILE A 254 12.75 -3.68 2.93
CA ILE A 254 12.35 -3.33 4.31
C ILE A 254 13.60 -3.08 5.16
N LEU A 255 13.74 -1.86 5.69
CA LEU A 255 14.79 -1.47 6.64
C LEU A 255 14.18 -1.30 8.04
N LEU A 256 14.47 -2.25 8.93
CA LEU A 256 13.91 -2.30 10.28
C LEU A 256 14.58 -1.32 11.24
N SER A 257 15.79 -0.88 10.93
CA SER A 257 16.54 0.11 11.70
C SER A 257 17.56 0.77 10.79
N ASP A 258 17.61 2.10 10.82
CA ASP A 258 18.61 2.94 10.15
C ASP A 258 19.50 3.67 11.18
N GLY A 259 20.65 3.09 11.53
CA GLY A 259 21.75 3.83 12.17
C GLY A 259 22.39 3.18 13.40
N GLY A 260 23.71 3.30 13.48
CA GLY A 260 24.49 2.97 14.68
C GLY A 260 24.23 3.96 15.83
N GLY A 261 23.98 3.46 17.04
CA GLY A 261 23.94 4.22 18.30
C GLY A 261 22.58 4.74 18.76
N GLY A 262 21.59 4.79 17.87
CA GLY A 262 20.23 5.24 18.17
C GLY A 262 19.19 4.61 17.23
N GLY A 263 19.53 3.45 16.66
CA GLY A 263 18.67 2.70 15.75
C GLY A 263 17.36 2.27 16.39
N ALA A 264 16.41 1.87 15.54
CA ALA A 264 15.10 1.41 15.97
C ALA A 264 15.20 0.21 16.92
N SER A 265 14.18 0.02 17.76
CA SER A 265 14.12 -1.13 18.66
C SER A 265 12.76 -1.79 18.69
N TRP A 266 12.73 -3.10 18.93
CA TRP A 266 11.48 -3.89 18.96
C TRP A 266 10.68 -3.74 17.67
N VAL A 267 11.36 -3.93 16.53
CA VAL A 267 10.76 -3.95 15.19
C VAL A 267 10.80 -5.36 14.63
N GLN A 268 9.67 -5.83 14.13
CA GLN A 268 9.50 -7.20 13.67
C GLN A 268 8.96 -7.21 12.24
N ALA A 269 9.69 -7.83 11.32
CA ALA A 269 9.26 -8.00 9.93
C ALA A 269 9.07 -9.48 9.59
N HIS A 270 7.83 -9.92 9.39
CA HIS A 270 7.58 -11.35 9.17
C HIS A 270 6.52 -11.66 8.12
N ASP A 271 6.60 -12.85 7.53
CA ASP A 271 5.63 -13.32 6.53
C ASP A 271 5.48 -12.41 5.29
N ASN A 272 6.39 -11.46 5.09
CA ASN A 272 6.40 -10.59 3.90
C ASN A 272 6.94 -11.34 2.69
N ILE A 273 6.55 -10.88 1.51
CA ILE A 273 7.06 -11.35 0.22
C ILE A 273 7.75 -10.15 -0.45
N VAL A 274 9.08 -10.20 -0.56
CA VAL A 274 9.93 -9.13 -1.10
C VAL A 274 10.63 -9.64 -2.36
N VAL A 275 10.34 -9.02 -3.50
CA VAL A 275 10.62 -9.54 -4.82
C VAL A 275 11.33 -8.50 -5.69
N GLY A 276 12.43 -8.89 -6.32
CA GLY A 276 13.10 -8.06 -7.34
C GLY A 276 13.48 -6.65 -6.85
N THR A 277 13.69 -6.46 -5.54
CA THR A 277 14.23 -5.20 -5.02
C THR A 277 15.73 -5.09 -5.36
N THR A 278 16.27 -3.89 -5.35
CA THR A 278 17.71 -3.66 -5.57
C THR A 278 18.37 -3.20 -4.27
N ASN A 279 19.71 -3.20 -4.21
CA ASN A 279 20.54 -3.16 -3.00
C ASN A 279 20.19 -4.28 -2.00
N TYR A 280 19.03 -4.24 -1.34
CA TYR A 280 18.64 -5.26 -0.39
C TYR A 280 17.17 -5.66 -0.39
N GLY A 281 16.88 -6.86 0.13
CA GLY A 281 15.53 -7.36 0.38
C GLY A 281 15.02 -6.91 1.75
N VAL A 282 15.59 -7.45 2.83
CA VAL A 282 15.26 -7.08 4.21
C VAL A 282 16.55 -6.85 4.99
N GLN A 283 16.60 -5.75 5.74
CA GLN A 283 17.80 -5.33 6.44
C GLN A 283 17.51 -4.87 7.87
N ILE A 284 18.36 -5.30 8.78
CA ILE A 284 18.62 -4.65 10.07
C ILE A 284 19.99 -3.98 9.96
N ASN A 285 20.03 -2.65 10.13
CA ASN A 285 21.27 -1.86 10.15
C ASN A 285 21.40 -1.12 11.49
N GLY A 286 22.03 -1.78 12.46
CA GLY A 286 22.02 -1.33 13.85
C GLY A 286 20.68 -1.59 14.56
N GLY A 287 20.45 -0.90 15.67
CA GLY A 287 19.25 -1.07 16.50
C GLY A 287 19.29 -2.29 17.42
N SER A 288 18.25 -2.50 18.23
CA SER A 288 18.21 -3.57 19.24
C SER A 288 16.88 -4.31 19.24
N ASN A 289 16.90 -5.62 19.53
CA ASN A 289 15.68 -6.42 19.62
C ASN A 289 14.80 -6.36 18.35
N CYS A 290 15.42 -6.18 17.19
CA CYS A 290 14.76 -6.21 15.89
C CYS A 290 14.87 -7.61 15.29
N ALA A 291 13.82 -8.08 14.61
CA ALA A 291 13.86 -9.41 14.01
C ALA A 291 13.11 -9.49 12.70
N TYR A 292 13.59 -10.37 11.81
CA TYR A 292 12.81 -10.73 10.62
C TYR A 292 12.80 -12.23 10.37
N TRP A 293 11.61 -12.78 10.16
CA TRP A 293 11.42 -14.23 10.01
C TRP A 293 10.27 -14.60 9.07
N ASN A 294 10.30 -15.82 8.53
CA ASN A 294 9.29 -16.34 7.60
C ASN A 294 9.03 -15.45 6.37
N ASN A 295 9.94 -14.53 6.05
CA ASN A 295 9.83 -13.73 4.84
C ASN A 295 10.27 -14.57 3.63
N ARG A 296 9.70 -14.29 2.46
CA ARG A 296 10.19 -14.78 1.17
C ARG A 296 10.92 -13.63 0.48
N ILE A 297 12.22 -13.79 0.24
CA ILE A 297 13.10 -12.76 -0.31
C ILE A 297 13.73 -13.30 -1.60
N VAL A 298 13.29 -12.79 -2.74
CA VAL A 298 13.51 -13.41 -4.05
C VAL A 298 13.94 -12.38 -5.08
N ALA A 299 15.13 -12.54 -5.66
CA ALA A 299 15.56 -11.69 -6.77
C ALA A 299 16.44 -12.44 -7.77
N SER A 300 16.04 -12.39 -9.03
CA SER A 300 16.75 -12.90 -10.20
C SER A 300 17.90 -11.99 -10.64
N GLY A 301 17.87 -10.72 -10.23
CA GLY A 301 18.83 -9.70 -10.66
C GLY A 301 18.65 -9.21 -12.09
N PHE A 302 17.54 -9.56 -12.74
CA PHE A 302 17.21 -9.12 -14.09
C PHE A 302 15.86 -8.40 -14.13
N LEU A 303 15.76 -7.40 -14.99
CA LEU A 303 14.49 -6.77 -15.32
C LEU A 303 13.63 -7.72 -16.17
N PRO A 304 12.31 -7.51 -16.28
CA PRO A 304 11.46 -8.28 -17.18
C PRO A 304 11.91 -8.29 -18.65
N SER A 305 12.69 -7.29 -19.08
CA SER A 305 13.32 -7.21 -20.40
C SER A 305 14.53 -8.14 -20.59
N GLY A 306 15.05 -8.74 -19.52
CA GLY A 306 16.30 -9.50 -19.48
C GLY A 306 17.55 -8.65 -19.22
N GLU A 307 17.40 -7.33 -19.07
CA GLU A 307 18.51 -6.45 -18.68
C GLU A 307 18.99 -6.75 -17.27
N LYS A 308 20.31 -6.63 -17.03
CA LYS A 308 20.88 -6.77 -15.70
C LYS A 308 20.50 -5.57 -14.82
N ILE A 309 20.22 -5.84 -13.56
CA ILE A 309 20.14 -4.83 -12.53
C ILE A 309 21.55 -4.65 -11.94
N TRP A 310 22.12 -3.44 -12.02
CA TRP A 310 23.50 -3.22 -11.60
C TRP A 310 23.69 -3.02 -10.10
N ALA A 311 22.66 -2.55 -9.39
CA ALA A 311 22.71 -2.24 -7.97
C ALA A 311 22.41 -3.44 -7.05
N MET A 312 22.65 -4.68 -7.52
CA MET A 312 22.36 -5.88 -6.72
C MET A 312 23.37 -6.05 -5.58
N ASN A 313 22.90 -6.10 -4.33
CA ASN A 313 23.75 -6.32 -3.15
C ASN A 313 23.35 -7.55 -2.31
N ARG A 314 22.42 -7.54 -1.35
CA ARG A 314 22.10 -8.75 -0.55
C ARG A 314 20.60 -9.00 -0.37
N GLY A 315 20.17 -10.26 -0.35
CA GLY A 315 18.78 -10.57 0.00
C GLY A 315 18.45 -10.19 1.45
N GLY A 316 19.06 -10.89 2.41
CA GLY A 316 18.95 -10.57 3.83
C GLY A 316 20.21 -9.92 4.38
N ILE A 317 20.06 -8.92 5.24
CA ILE A 317 21.18 -8.28 5.96
C ILE A 317 20.88 -8.21 7.45
N LEU A 318 21.84 -8.63 8.26
CA LEU A 318 21.93 -8.31 9.69
C LEU A 318 23.33 -7.75 9.94
N ASP A 319 23.43 -6.42 10.03
CA ASP A 319 24.68 -5.69 10.21
C ASP A 319 24.45 -4.59 11.27
N GLN A 320 25.40 -4.35 12.16
CA GLN A 320 25.30 -3.24 13.13
C GLN A 320 25.76 -1.90 12.54
N GLY A 321 26.21 -1.90 11.28
CA GLY A 321 26.74 -0.72 10.60
C GLY A 321 28.16 -0.38 11.08
N ASN A 322 28.90 0.34 10.26
CA ASN A 322 30.35 0.54 10.42
C ASN A 322 30.76 1.58 11.49
N ASN A 323 29.96 1.73 12.55
CA ASN A 323 30.17 2.76 13.57
C ASN A 323 30.63 2.08 14.86
N ASN A 324 31.81 2.49 15.38
CA ASN A 324 32.44 2.10 16.66
C ASN A 324 31.52 2.21 17.90
N ILE A 325 30.40 1.51 17.91
CA ILE A 325 29.32 1.59 18.87
C ILE A 325 29.11 0.16 19.37
N ALA A 326 28.95 0.01 20.68
CA ALA A 326 28.79 -1.28 21.31
C ALA A 326 27.63 -2.06 20.66
N HIS A 327 27.85 -3.35 20.39
CA HIS A 327 26.84 -4.27 19.87
C HIS A 327 25.52 -4.11 20.65
N GLN A 328 24.46 -3.80 19.94
CA GLN A 328 23.11 -3.70 20.50
C GLN A 328 22.48 -5.11 20.45
N PRO A 329 22.15 -5.72 21.60
CA PRO A 329 21.77 -7.13 21.65
C PRO A 329 20.34 -7.38 21.15
N GLY A 330 20.04 -8.66 20.89
CA GLY A 330 18.68 -9.15 20.69
C GLY A 330 18.17 -9.16 19.24
N ASN A 331 19.01 -8.78 18.27
CA ASN A 331 18.62 -8.87 16.86
C ASN A 331 18.67 -10.33 16.36
N VAL A 332 17.65 -10.77 15.63
CA VAL A 332 17.52 -12.18 15.19
C VAL A 332 16.94 -12.27 13.78
N ASN A 333 17.47 -13.16 12.95
CA ASN A 333 16.84 -13.51 11.68
C ASN A 333 16.76 -15.02 11.45
N VAL A 334 15.54 -15.55 11.31
CA VAL A 334 15.31 -17.02 11.25
C VAL A 334 14.15 -17.37 10.32
N GLY A 335 14.13 -18.58 9.77
CA GLY A 335 12.98 -19.13 9.04
C GLY A 335 12.65 -18.47 7.70
N ASN A 336 13.51 -17.61 7.15
CA ASN A 336 13.24 -16.95 5.87
C ASN A 336 13.53 -17.89 4.70
N VAL A 337 12.83 -17.69 3.58
CA VAL A 337 13.16 -18.28 2.29
C VAL A 337 13.92 -17.25 1.48
N ILE A 338 15.19 -17.50 1.16
CA ILE A 338 16.05 -16.50 0.51
C ILE A 338 16.70 -17.05 -0.76
N GLY A 339 16.54 -16.33 -1.87
CA GLY A 339 17.24 -16.57 -3.13
C GLY A 339 17.56 -15.25 -3.83
N TRP A 340 18.84 -14.94 -4.02
CA TRP A 340 19.29 -13.66 -4.53
C TRP A 340 20.47 -13.82 -5.49
N VAL A 341 20.30 -13.34 -6.71
CA VAL A 341 21.27 -13.53 -7.79
C VAL A 341 22.07 -12.26 -8.02
N TRP A 342 23.37 -12.43 -8.22
CA TRP A 342 24.23 -11.41 -8.79
C TRP A 342 24.50 -11.71 -10.27
N PRO A 343 23.96 -10.89 -11.18
CA PRO A 343 24.39 -10.93 -12.56
C PRO A 343 25.90 -10.71 -12.68
N ALA A 344 26.55 -11.33 -13.66
CA ALA A 344 27.98 -11.18 -13.87
C ALA A 344 28.36 -9.70 -14.09
N GLY A 345 29.35 -9.21 -13.33
CA GLY A 345 29.90 -7.85 -13.44
C GLY A 345 29.23 -6.81 -12.54
N THR A 346 28.21 -7.16 -11.74
CA THR A 346 27.66 -6.25 -10.73
C THR A 346 28.65 -6.00 -9.59
N ILE A 347 28.37 -5.00 -8.74
CA ILE A 347 29.31 -4.48 -7.72
C ILE A 347 29.96 -5.57 -6.85
N ASN A 348 29.20 -6.61 -6.51
CA ASN A 348 29.66 -7.71 -5.66
C ASN A 348 30.05 -8.98 -6.43
N ASN A 349 30.06 -8.93 -7.76
CA ASN A 349 30.34 -10.05 -8.62
C ASN A 349 31.43 -9.70 -9.64
N GLY A 350 32.67 -10.06 -9.31
CA GLY A 350 33.88 -9.87 -10.13
C GLY A 350 33.93 -10.66 -11.45
N GLY A 351 32.78 -11.04 -12.04
CA GLY A 351 32.68 -11.57 -13.40
C GLY A 351 32.08 -12.98 -13.54
N SER A 352 31.63 -13.62 -12.45
CA SER A 352 31.08 -14.98 -12.49
C SER A 352 29.59 -14.98 -12.81
N THR A 353 29.13 -15.67 -13.85
CA THR A 353 27.69 -15.86 -14.09
C THR A 353 27.08 -16.73 -12.99
N GLY A 354 26.02 -16.25 -12.32
CA GLY A 354 25.31 -17.03 -11.31
C GLY A 354 25.83 -16.91 -9.87
N ALA A 355 26.65 -15.90 -9.55
CA ALA A 355 27.04 -15.68 -8.15
C ALA A 355 25.82 -15.35 -7.28
N ARG A 356 25.86 -15.77 -6.00
CA ARG A 356 24.73 -15.65 -5.05
C ARG A 356 25.02 -14.55 -4.04
N GLY A 357 24.02 -13.70 -3.82
CA GLY A 357 24.02 -12.63 -2.83
C GLY A 357 23.01 -12.85 -1.71
N ASP A 358 22.63 -14.09 -1.42
CA ASP A 358 21.46 -14.41 -0.60
C ASP A 358 21.46 -13.66 0.74
N ALA A 359 22.58 -13.65 1.48
CA ALA A 359 22.63 -13.07 2.81
C ALA A 359 23.98 -12.44 3.19
N TYR A 360 23.95 -11.59 4.21
CA TYR A 360 25.11 -11.08 4.95
C TYR A 360 24.76 -10.94 6.43
N PHE A 361 25.15 -11.92 7.26
CA PHE A 361 24.88 -11.98 8.71
C PHE A 361 26.17 -12.04 9.55
N PRO A 362 27.05 -11.02 9.52
CA PRO A 362 28.26 -11.01 10.33
C PRO A 362 28.00 -11.00 11.85
N GLU A 363 26.87 -10.44 12.28
CA GLU A 363 26.52 -10.29 13.69
C GLU A 363 26.09 -11.58 14.37
N ASN A 364 25.41 -12.44 13.62
CA ASN A 364 24.98 -13.74 14.09
C ASN A 364 25.17 -14.78 12.97
N PRO A 365 26.39 -15.33 12.81
CA PRO A 365 26.67 -16.33 11.78
C PRO A 365 25.83 -17.60 11.90
N ASP A 366 25.28 -17.92 13.08
CA ASP A 366 24.41 -19.08 13.25
C ASP A 366 23.08 -18.92 12.49
N ASP A 367 22.66 -17.69 12.21
CA ASP A 367 21.43 -17.44 11.47
C ASP A 367 21.49 -17.94 10.03
N TYR A 368 22.68 -18.21 9.47
CA TYR A 368 22.78 -18.89 8.17
C TYR A 368 22.19 -20.32 8.20
N ASN A 369 22.25 -21.00 9.36
CA ASN A 369 21.72 -22.36 9.51
C ASN A 369 20.20 -22.39 9.71
N HIS A 370 19.58 -21.23 9.92
CA HIS A 370 18.15 -21.11 10.21
C HIS A 370 17.35 -20.59 9.02
N GLN A 371 17.93 -20.50 7.82
CA GLN A 371 17.20 -20.10 6.62
C GLN A 371 16.87 -21.30 5.73
N THR A 372 15.79 -21.17 4.97
CA THR A 372 15.55 -22.00 3.79
C THR A 372 16.14 -21.31 2.58
N TRP A 373 17.29 -21.78 2.13
CA TRP A 373 17.90 -21.27 0.92
C TRP A 373 17.13 -21.79 -0.29
N TRP A 374 16.91 -20.93 -1.29
CA TRP A 374 16.44 -21.38 -2.59
C TRP A 374 17.44 -22.41 -3.11
N THR A 375 16.99 -23.67 -3.23
CA THR A 375 17.88 -24.84 -3.09
C THR A 375 19.04 -24.84 -4.11
N PRO A 376 20.26 -25.21 -3.69
CA PRO A 376 21.45 -25.29 -4.55
C PRO A 376 21.44 -26.41 -5.62
N ASN A 377 20.46 -27.32 -5.62
CA ASN A 377 20.55 -28.57 -6.39
C ASN A 377 19.88 -28.54 -7.77
N ASP A 378 19.17 -27.47 -8.11
CA ASP A 378 18.92 -27.16 -9.51
C ASP A 378 19.92 -26.07 -9.88
N GLY A 379 20.65 -26.23 -11.00
CA GLY A 379 21.45 -25.14 -11.57
C GLY A 379 20.62 -23.92 -12.02
N ALA A 380 19.37 -23.80 -11.55
CA ALA A 380 18.45 -22.71 -11.79
C ALA A 380 18.48 -21.74 -10.61
N HIS A 381 19.12 -20.59 -10.85
CA HIS A 381 18.95 -19.40 -10.04
C HIS A 381 17.49 -18.92 -10.08
N PRO A 382 16.98 -18.21 -9.05
CA PRO A 382 15.68 -17.54 -9.14
C PRO A 382 15.55 -16.80 -10.47
N THR A 383 14.46 -17.07 -11.18
CA THR A 383 14.16 -16.47 -12.47
C THR A 383 13.10 -15.38 -12.31
N ILE A 384 12.92 -14.56 -13.35
CA ILE A 384 11.80 -13.61 -13.42
C ILE A 384 10.44 -14.34 -13.32
N SER A 385 10.36 -15.60 -13.77
CA SER A 385 9.15 -16.41 -13.61
C SER A 385 8.90 -16.77 -12.14
N ASP A 386 9.96 -17.03 -11.37
CA ASP A 386 9.85 -17.32 -9.94
C ASP A 386 9.40 -16.07 -9.18
N GLU A 387 9.98 -14.90 -9.51
CA GLU A 387 9.52 -13.61 -9.00
C GLU A 387 8.03 -13.37 -9.26
N ALA A 388 7.55 -13.66 -10.48
CA ALA A 388 6.13 -13.53 -10.82
C ALA A 388 5.24 -14.54 -10.05
N ASN A 389 5.74 -15.73 -9.76
CA ASN A 389 5.02 -16.74 -8.99
C ASN A 389 4.79 -16.32 -7.52
N GLU A 390 5.70 -15.52 -6.95
CA GLU A 390 5.53 -14.97 -5.60
C GLU A 390 4.27 -14.09 -5.48
N TYR A 391 3.93 -13.34 -6.53
CA TYR A 391 2.69 -12.56 -6.57
C TYR A 391 1.43 -13.45 -6.53
N ASN A 392 1.44 -14.56 -7.27
CA ASN A 392 0.35 -15.53 -7.26
C ASN A 392 0.16 -16.14 -5.86
N GLY A 393 1.27 -16.48 -5.19
CA GLY A 393 1.25 -16.96 -3.81
C GLY A 393 0.67 -15.93 -2.84
N TRP A 394 1.05 -14.66 -2.99
CA TRP A 394 0.51 -13.58 -2.16
C TRP A 394 -1.00 -13.35 -2.41
N THR A 395 -1.44 -13.35 -3.66
CA THR A 395 -2.87 -13.24 -4.00
C THR A 395 -3.68 -14.39 -3.41
N GLN A 396 -3.14 -15.61 -3.37
CA GLN A 396 -3.76 -16.73 -2.66
C GLN A 396 -3.86 -16.47 -1.15
N ARG A 397 -2.84 -15.88 -0.52
CA ARG A 397 -2.90 -15.48 0.90
C ARG A 397 -3.98 -14.45 1.15
N LEU A 398 -4.12 -13.43 0.28
CA LEU A 398 -5.22 -12.46 0.38
C LEU A 398 -6.58 -13.16 0.37
N ASN A 399 -6.81 -14.04 -0.61
CA ASN A 399 -8.07 -14.77 -0.74
C ASN A 399 -8.36 -15.65 0.47
N ASN A 400 -7.36 -16.40 0.95
CA ASN A 400 -7.52 -17.29 2.11
C ASN A 400 -7.80 -16.52 3.41
N ASN A 401 -7.36 -15.26 3.51
CA ASN A 401 -7.56 -14.42 4.68
C ASN A 401 -8.69 -13.39 4.50
N ASN A 402 -9.45 -13.44 3.40
CA ASN A 402 -10.49 -12.47 3.05
C ASN A 402 -10.00 -11.01 3.07
N VAL A 403 -8.78 -10.79 2.61
CA VAL A 403 -8.14 -9.47 2.57
C VAL A 403 -8.32 -8.85 1.19
N PHE A 404 -8.69 -7.56 1.19
CA PHE A 404 -8.78 -6.72 -0.01
C PHE A 404 -7.81 -5.55 0.10
N VAL A 405 -7.09 -5.24 -0.98
CA VAL A 405 -6.07 -4.18 -1.01
C VAL A 405 -6.43 -3.06 -1.99
N GLY A 406 -6.10 -1.83 -1.61
CA GLY A 406 -6.35 -0.63 -2.39
C GLY A 406 -7.71 0.01 -2.10
N ALA A 407 -7.92 1.19 -2.70
CA ALA A 407 -9.22 1.84 -2.71
C ALA A 407 -10.21 1.03 -3.55
N LEU A 408 -11.48 1.05 -3.15
CA LEU A 408 -12.58 0.40 -3.86
C LEU A 408 -12.72 1.06 -5.25
N SER A 409 -12.02 0.50 -6.21
CA SER A 409 -11.93 0.96 -7.60
C SER A 409 -11.93 -0.27 -8.52
N GLY A 410 -12.48 -0.11 -9.72
CA GLY A 410 -12.76 -1.24 -10.61
C GLY A 410 -13.98 -2.04 -10.19
N TYR A 411 -14.05 -3.30 -10.64
CA TYR A 411 -15.16 -4.20 -10.37
C TYR A 411 -14.83 -5.14 -9.20
N ILE A 412 -15.74 -5.22 -8.24
CA ILE A 412 -15.55 -5.87 -6.94
C ILE A 412 -16.69 -6.87 -6.74
N VAL A 413 -16.39 -8.04 -6.19
CA VAL A 413 -17.42 -8.98 -5.72
C VAL A 413 -17.69 -8.75 -4.24
N VAL A 414 -18.95 -8.83 -3.84
CA VAL A 414 -19.40 -8.59 -2.46
C VAL A 414 -19.85 -9.92 -1.86
N ARG A 415 -19.01 -10.50 -1.01
CA ARG A 415 -19.19 -11.84 -0.45
C ARG A 415 -19.72 -11.77 0.98
N ASN A 416 -20.79 -12.49 1.25
CA ASN A 416 -21.37 -12.55 2.58
C ASN A 416 -20.51 -13.42 3.51
N ARG A 417 -20.22 -12.92 4.71
CA ARG A 417 -19.43 -13.66 5.71
C ARG A 417 -20.11 -14.95 6.17
N TRP A 418 -21.42 -14.93 6.36
CA TRP A 418 -22.15 -16.05 6.96
C TRP A 418 -22.42 -17.18 5.96
N THR A 419 -22.88 -16.83 4.77
CA THR A 419 -23.29 -17.81 3.75
C THR A 419 -22.19 -18.14 2.74
N ASN A 420 -21.12 -17.35 2.70
CA ASN A 420 -20.06 -17.41 1.67
C ASN A 420 -20.56 -17.17 0.22
N ASN A 421 -21.79 -16.68 0.06
CA ASN A 421 -22.41 -16.36 -1.23
C ASN A 421 -22.05 -14.94 -1.69
N LEU A 422 -22.17 -14.67 -3.00
CA LEU A 422 -21.94 -13.36 -3.60
C LEU A 422 -23.26 -12.65 -3.91
N ILE A 423 -23.31 -11.33 -3.72
CA ILE A 423 -24.38 -10.50 -4.28
C ILE A 423 -24.27 -10.53 -5.82
N ASN A 424 -25.34 -10.92 -6.51
CA ASN A 424 -25.33 -11.06 -7.97
C ASN A 424 -26.71 -10.82 -8.61
N THR A 425 -26.75 -10.77 -9.95
CA THR A 425 -27.96 -10.62 -10.77
C THR A 425 -28.31 -11.84 -11.64
N ASP A 426 -27.57 -12.95 -11.53
CA ASP A 426 -27.66 -14.13 -12.42
C ASP A 426 -29.08 -14.70 -12.57
N SER A 427 -29.78 -14.88 -11.44
CA SER A 427 -31.17 -15.36 -11.39
C SER A 427 -32.11 -14.31 -10.80
N GLY A 428 -31.84 -13.04 -11.14
CA GLY A 428 -32.42 -11.87 -10.48
C GLY A 428 -31.52 -11.36 -9.36
N PHE A 429 -31.92 -10.27 -8.72
CA PHE A 429 -31.12 -9.64 -7.65
C PHE A 429 -31.12 -10.50 -6.38
N THR A 430 -30.03 -11.22 -6.14
CA THR A 430 -29.92 -12.25 -5.10
C THR A 430 -28.54 -12.30 -4.45
N CYS A 431 -28.39 -13.17 -3.45
CA CYS A 431 -27.10 -13.54 -2.86
C CYS A 431 -26.95 -15.06 -2.87
N SER A 432 -26.21 -15.58 -3.84
CA SER A 432 -26.09 -17.02 -4.13
C SER A 432 -24.64 -17.43 -4.42
N ASN A 433 -24.39 -18.73 -4.51
CA ASN A 433 -23.06 -19.28 -4.76
C ASN A 433 -22.75 -19.21 -6.27
N VAL A 434 -22.07 -18.14 -6.69
CA VAL A 434 -21.61 -17.91 -8.07
C VAL A 434 -20.11 -17.63 -8.11
N GLY A 435 -19.50 -17.77 -9.28
CA GLY A 435 -18.06 -17.54 -9.47
C GLY A 435 -17.68 -16.06 -9.39
N THR A 436 -16.47 -15.76 -8.91
CA THR A 436 -15.98 -14.36 -8.82
C THR A 436 -15.69 -13.73 -10.19
N ASN A 437 -15.63 -14.54 -11.26
CA ASN A 437 -15.42 -14.13 -12.65
C ASN A 437 -16.71 -13.81 -13.42
N TYR A 438 -17.87 -13.92 -12.76
CA TYR A 438 -19.17 -13.72 -13.39
C TYR A 438 -19.49 -12.23 -13.36
N TRP A 439 -19.88 -11.66 -14.50
CA TRP A 439 -20.12 -10.21 -14.60
C TRP A 439 -21.34 -9.80 -13.77
N ASP A 440 -22.35 -10.66 -13.67
CA ASP A 440 -23.53 -10.46 -12.81
C ASP A 440 -23.18 -10.38 -11.30
N ALA A 441 -22.03 -10.88 -10.86
CA ALA A 441 -21.57 -10.87 -9.48
C ALA A 441 -20.61 -9.71 -9.15
N GLN A 442 -20.29 -8.90 -10.16
CA GLN A 442 -19.26 -7.88 -10.09
C GLN A 442 -19.85 -6.48 -10.08
N TRP A 443 -19.36 -5.64 -9.17
CA TRP A 443 -19.94 -4.33 -8.86
C TRP A 443 -18.89 -3.22 -8.94
N ALA A 444 -19.17 -2.18 -9.70
CA ALA A 444 -18.41 -0.94 -9.66
C ALA A 444 -18.91 -0.10 -8.47
N PHE A 445 -17.98 0.25 -7.58
CA PHE A 445 -18.23 1.14 -6.45
C PHE A 445 -18.01 2.58 -6.92
N GLU A 446 -19.10 3.27 -7.27
CA GLU A 446 -19.09 4.63 -7.75
C GLU A 446 -19.32 5.60 -6.59
N MET A 447 -18.26 6.29 -6.19
CA MET A 447 -18.30 7.25 -5.11
C MET A 447 -19.05 8.53 -5.50
N THR A 448 -19.91 9.03 -4.61
CA THR A 448 -20.56 10.34 -4.73
C THR A 448 -19.67 11.44 -4.18
N THR A 449 -19.91 12.69 -4.57
CA THR A 449 -19.11 13.85 -4.12
C THR A 449 -19.17 14.09 -2.62
N ASP A 450 -20.18 13.56 -1.94
CA ASP A 450 -20.38 13.64 -0.49
C ASP A 450 -20.11 12.32 0.23
N GLY A 451 -19.34 11.41 -0.39
CA GLY A 451 -18.69 10.29 0.31
C GLY A 451 -19.51 9.01 0.46
N TYR A 452 -20.63 8.87 -0.26
CA TYR A 452 -21.40 7.62 -0.35
C TYR A 452 -21.02 6.82 -1.59
N TYR A 453 -21.51 5.58 -1.69
CA TYR A 453 -21.31 4.72 -2.85
C TYR A 453 -22.61 4.36 -3.54
N LYS A 454 -22.58 4.35 -4.87
CA LYS A 454 -23.53 3.62 -5.69
C LYS A 454 -22.85 2.34 -6.18
N LEU A 455 -23.51 1.20 -6.04
CA LEU A 455 -22.98 -0.09 -6.48
C LEU A 455 -23.62 -0.44 -7.82
N ARG A 456 -22.91 -0.16 -8.92
CA ARG A 456 -23.39 -0.49 -10.28
C ARG A 456 -22.97 -1.89 -10.66
N ASN A 457 -23.89 -2.71 -11.16
CA ASN A 457 -23.53 -4.03 -11.66
C ASN A 457 -22.69 -3.93 -12.95
N ARG A 458 -21.76 -4.89 -13.17
CA ARG A 458 -20.92 -4.96 -14.37
C ARG A 458 -21.69 -5.49 -15.60
N GLU A 459 -22.71 -6.31 -15.38
CA GLU A 459 -23.48 -7.00 -16.41
C GLU A 459 -23.88 -6.07 -17.56
N GLN A 460 -23.74 -6.57 -18.78
CA GLN A 460 -24.05 -5.86 -20.01
C GLN A 460 -25.34 -6.39 -20.62
N GLY A 461 -26.29 -5.50 -20.90
CA GLY A 461 -27.43 -5.80 -21.76
C GLY A 461 -27.07 -5.72 -23.24
N PRO A 462 -28.03 -5.97 -24.15
CA PRO A 462 -27.82 -5.95 -25.60
C PRO A 462 -27.27 -4.63 -26.17
N ALA A 463 -27.38 -3.53 -25.41
CA ALA A 463 -26.93 -2.19 -25.77
C ALA A 463 -25.69 -1.70 -24.99
N GLY A 464 -25.03 -2.57 -24.22
CA GLY A 464 -23.90 -2.21 -23.36
C GLY A 464 -24.20 -2.39 -21.86
N PRO A 465 -23.34 -1.87 -20.96
CA PRO A 465 -23.49 -2.02 -19.51
C PRO A 465 -24.90 -1.67 -19.05
N THR A 466 -25.51 -2.54 -18.25
CA THR A 466 -26.75 -2.18 -17.56
C THR A 466 -26.39 -1.10 -16.55
N ASN A 467 -27.04 0.06 -16.64
CA ASN A 467 -26.92 1.12 -15.62
C ASN A 467 -27.76 0.75 -14.38
N SER A 468 -27.63 -0.50 -13.92
CA SER A 468 -28.38 -1.07 -12.82
C SER A 468 -27.60 -0.95 -11.52
N TYR A 469 -28.25 -0.42 -10.50
CA TYR A 469 -27.66 -0.13 -9.19
C TYR A 469 -28.48 -0.78 -8.08
N ILE A 470 -27.78 -1.24 -7.05
CA ILE A 470 -28.44 -1.69 -5.81
C ILE A 470 -29.14 -0.49 -5.17
N ASN A 471 -30.46 -0.60 -4.96
CA ASN A 471 -31.28 0.47 -4.37
C ASN A 471 -32.46 -0.06 -3.55
N THR A 472 -33.06 0.84 -2.76
CA THR A 472 -34.22 0.57 -1.90
C THR A 472 -35.49 1.34 -2.30
N GLU A 473 -35.53 1.95 -3.50
CA GLU A 473 -36.60 2.88 -3.91
C GLU A 473 -37.98 2.24 -3.86
N ASN A 474 -38.12 1.05 -4.45
CA ASN A 474 -39.37 0.28 -4.51
C ASN A 474 -39.16 -1.10 -3.89
N GLY A 475 -38.54 -1.13 -2.70
CA GLY A 475 -38.02 -2.35 -2.09
C GLY A 475 -36.57 -2.60 -2.47
N PHE A 476 -35.99 -3.66 -1.90
CA PHE A 476 -34.58 -3.99 -2.11
C PHE A 476 -34.38 -4.67 -3.47
N GLN A 477 -33.75 -3.96 -4.40
CA GLN A 477 -33.67 -4.35 -5.81
C GLN A 477 -32.38 -3.87 -6.48
N CYS A 478 -32.15 -4.31 -7.72
CA CYS A 478 -31.11 -3.78 -8.60
C CYS A 478 -31.73 -3.32 -9.92
N THR A 479 -31.77 -2.01 -10.15
CA THR A 479 -32.47 -1.42 -11.29
C THR A 479 -31.78 -0.14 -11.76
N GLY A 480 -32.21 0.39 -12.91
CA GLY A 480 -31.89 1.76 -13.30
C GLY A 480 -32.29 2.76 -12.23
N ILE A 481 -31.51 3.82 -12.09
CA ILE A 481 -31.75 4.92 -11.14
C ILE A 481 -31.69 6.26 -11.87
N VAL A 482 -32.33 7.28 -11.30
CA VAL A 482 -32.10 8.68 -11.69
C VAL A 482 -30.93 9.24 -10.86
N SER A 483 -30.20 10.22 -11.39
CA SER A 483 -29.11 10.87 -10.65
C SER A 483 -29.60 11.33 -9.28
N ASP A 484 -28.77 11.13 -8.25
CA ASP A 484 -28.94 11.61 -6.87
C ASP A 484 -29.93 10.87 -5.96
N TRP A 485 -30.47 9.72 -6.38
CA TRP A 485 -31.30 8.90 -5.50
C TRP A 485 -30.53 8.42 -4.26
N TRP A 486 -30.93 8.91 -3.07
CA TRP A 486 -30.35 8.47 -1.79
C TRP A 486 -30.66 7.00 -1.48
N SER A 487 -31.75 6.46 -2.04
CA SER A 487 -32.10 5.04 -1.96
C SER A 487 -31.09 4.12 -2.65
N ALA A 488 -30.29 4.65 -3.59
CA ALA A 488 -29.24 3.94 -4.30
C ALA A 488 -27.82 4.21 -3.74
N GLN A 489 -27.74 4.91 -2.62
CA GLN A 489 -26.48 5.35 -2.01
C GLN A 489 -26.23 4.64 -0.69
N TRP A 490 -24.99 4.23 -0.49
CA TRP A 490 -24.58 3.35 0.60
C TRP A 490 -23.38 3.92 1.34
N SER A 491 -23.43 3.96 2.66
CA SER A 491 -22.24 4.11 3.48
C SER A 491 -21.61 2.74 3.73
N ILE A 492 -20.29 2.69 3.67
CA ILE A 492 -19.50 1.49 3.94
C ILE A 492 -18.94 1.63 5.34
N GLU A 493 -19.45 0.81 6.25
CA GLU A 493 -19.02 0.82 7.65
C GLU A 493 -18.09 -0.38 7.91
N ARG A 494 -16.85 -0.12 8.35
CA ARG A 494 -15.91 -1.18 8.69
C ARG A 494 -16.22 -1.75 10.08
N THR A 495 -16.19 -3.07 10.21
CA THR A 495 -16.28 -3.77 11.50
C THR A 495 -14.88 -3.93 12.11
N SER A 496 -14.83 -4.09 13.44
CA SER A 496 -13.56 -4.25 14.17
C SER A 496 -12.73 -5.46 13.74
N ASP A 497 -13.36 -6.46 13.12
CA ASP A 497 -12.75 -7.69 12.64
C ASP A 497 -12.55 -7.71 11.10
N GLY A 498 -12.54 -6.54 10.46
CA GLY A 498 -12.07 -6.38 9.08
C GLY A 498 -13.12 -6.59 7.99
N TYR A 499 -14.38 -6.86 8.33
CA TYR A 499 -15.50 -6.93 7.38
C TYR A 499 -16.16 -5.56 7.20
N PHE A 500 -17.11 -5.49 6.27
CA PHE A 500 -17.86 -4.28 5.96
C PHE A 500 -19.36 -4.49 6.11
N ARG A 501 -20.07 -3.42 6.45
CA ARG A 501 -21.52 -3.33 6.37
C ARG A 501 -21.90 -2.28 5.33
N LEU A 502 -22.90 -2.61 4.53
CA LEU A 502 -23.45 -1.72 3.50
C LEU A 502 -24.75 -1.14 4.05
N LYS A 503 -24.72 0.13 4.48
CA LYS A 503 -25.86 0.82 5.07
C LYS A 503 -26.48 1.78 4.08
N ASN A 504 -27.78 1.69 3.87
CA ASN A 504 -28.50 2.56 2.97
C ASN A 504 -28.56 3.99 3.53
N ARG A 505 -28.23 4.99 2.70
CA ARG A 505 -28.25 6.40 3.09
C ARG A 505 -29.66 6.88 3.45
N TRP A 506 -30.67 6.46 2.70
CA TRP A 506 -32.04 6.95 2.88
C TRP A 506 -32.74 6.32 4.09
N GLN A 507 -32.68 5.00 4.21
CA GLN A 507 -33.45 4.25 5.22
C GLN A 507 -32.64 3.95 6.50
N GLY A 508 -31.31 4.06 6.46
CA GLY A 508 -30.44 3.69 7.58
C GLY A 508 -30.38 2.18 7.89
N THR A 509 -30.94 1.35 7.00
CA THR A 509 -30.97 -0.12 7.06
C THR A 509 -29.76 -0.74 6.36
N TYR A 510 -29.52 -2.04 6.54
CA TYR A 510 -28.33 -2.73 6.05
C TYR A 510 -28.66 -3.93 5.16
N ILE A 511 -27.85 -4.11 4.12
CA ILE A 511 -27.89 -5.32 3.30
C ILE A 511 -27.47 -6.52 4.16
N ASN A 512 -28.32 -7.56 4.22
CA ASN A 512 -28.08 -8.77 5.00
C ASN A 512 -28.75 -10.02 4.39
N THR A 513 -28.42 -11.18 4.96
CA THR A 513 -28.96 -12.49 4.56
C THR A 513 -29.71 -13.22 5.69
N GLU A 514 -30.05 -12.54 6.80
CA GLU A 514 -30.56 -13.17 8.02
C GLU A 514 -31.84 -14.01 7.79
N SER A 515 -32.74 -13.50 6.97
CA SER A 515 -34.01 -14.16 6.62
C SER A 515 -34.23 -14.10 5.10
N GLY A 516 -33.16 -14.38 4.36
CA GLY A 516 -33.08 -14.15 2.92
C GLY A 516 -32.34 -12.86 2.58
N PHE A 517 -32.08 -12.64 1.29
CA PHE A 517 -31.35 -11.48 0.81
C PHE A 517 -32.23 -10.22 0.83
N GLN A 518 -31.96 -9.30 1.76
CA GLN A 518 -32.82 -8.16 2.05
C GLN A 518 -32.02 -6.96 2.58
N CYS A 519 -32.70 -5.81 2.73
CA CYS A 519 -32.15 -4.62 3.38
C CYS A 519 -33.04 -4.20 4.56
N THR A 520 -32.59 -4.48 5.79
CA THR A 520 -33.40 -4.31 7.02
C THR A 520 -32.55 -3.80 8.19
N ASN A 521 -33.17 -3.55 9.34
CA ASN A 521 -32.44 -3.38 10.60
C ASN A 521 -31.67 -4.66 10.94
N ILE A 522 -30.54 -4.50 11.61
CA ILE A 522 -29.66 -5.59 12.05
C ILE A 522 -29.38 -5.47 13.54
N GLN A 523 -29.01 -6.57 14.19
CA GLN A 523 -28.51 -6.53 15.56
C GLN A 523 -26.97 -6.51 15.58
N PRO A 524 -26.36 -6.03 16.68
CA PRO A 524 -24.93 -6.15 16.88
C PRO A 524 -24.46 -7.61 16.69
N GLY A 525 -23.37 -7.80 15.94
CA GLY A 525 -22.74 -9.11 15.74
C GLY A 525 -23.33 -9.97 14.62
N TRP A 526 -24.39 -9.54 13.92
CA TRP A 526 -24.94 -10.31 12.80
C TRP A 526 -23.93 -10.49 11.65
N TRP A 527 -23.38 -11.69 11.52
CA TRP A 527 -22.48 -12.05 10.42
C TRP A 527 -23.20 -12.08 9.08
N SER A 528 -24.51 -12.29 9.08
CA SER A 528 -25.39 -12.20 7.91
C SER A 528 -25.40 -10.82 7.25
N ALA A 529 -25.03 -9.76 7.99
CA ALA A 529 -24.94 -8.39 7.52
C ALA A 529 -23.49 -7.92 7.27
N MET A 530 -22.53 -8.83 7.36
CA MET A 530 -21.10 -8.54 7.18
C MET A 530 -20.62 -9.09 5.85
N TRP A 531 -19.84 -8.28 5.16
CA TRP A 531 -19.41 -8.52 3.79
C TRP A 531 -17.89 -8.39 3.69
N SER A 532 -17.26 -9.26 2.92
CA SER A 532 -15.90 -9.07 2.44
C SER A 532 -15.95 -8.60 0.99
N PHE A 533 -15.11 -7.62 0.66
CA PHE A 533 -14.90 -7.20 -0.72
C PHE A 533 -13.73 -7.98 -1.31
N GLN A 534 -13.82 -8.40 -2.57
CA GLN A 534 -12.73 -9.06 -3.28
C GLN A 534 -12.68 -8.51 -4.71
N ALA A 535 -11.49 -8.44 -5.31
CA ALA A 535 -11.38 -8.01 -6.70
C ALA A 535 -12.18 -8.98 -7.60
N GLY A 536 -12.97 -8.43 -8.52
CA GLY A 536 -13.57 -9.22 -9.60
C GLY A 536 -12.50 -9.63 -10.59
N SER A 537 -12.47 -10.90 -10.97
CA SER A 537 -11.56 -11.45 -11.99
C SER A 537 -12.02 -11.19 -13.42
#